data_AF-A0A0C9ZZ33-F1
#
_entry.id   AF-A0A0C9ZZ33-F1
#
_cell.length_a   1.000
_cell.length_b   1.000
_cell.length_c   1.000
_cell.angle_alpha   90.00
_cell.angle_beta   90.00
_cell.angle_gamma   90.00
#
_symmetry.space_group_name_H-M   'P 1'
#
loop_
_entity.id
_entity.type
_entity.pdbx_description
1 polymer ?
#
loop_
_entity_poly.entity_id
_entity_poly.type
_entity_poly.pdbx_seq_one_letter_code
_entity_poly.pdbx_strand_id
1 'polypeptide(L)'
;HGFKVAVFHLPQIKTSRTGEDVYWAAQSGPADPQAALDNHLAVNKPSPSDALFSWRHRSGLRVLMRSAFLKCIQKASDHLGRGDLKGHRIRIGGTLEYLLRGVPFDNVKTMGRWSSDVFVLYLRQHAVILAPYLQDQPVLEPFMRYVLPA
;
A
#
# COMPACT_ATOMS: atom_id res chain seq x y z
N HIS A 1 -7.64 22.33 5.46
CA HIS A 1 -6.90 22.17 4.20
C HIS A 1 -7.64 21.41 3.08
N GLY A 2 -8.93 21.06 3.20
CA GLY A 2 -9.72 20.55 2.05
C GLY A 2 -9.37 19.14 1.54
N PHE A 3 -8.31 18.51 2.05
CA PHE A 3 -7.92 17.16 1.68
C PHE A 3 -8.95 16.13 2.15
N LYS A 4 -9.36 15.25 1.22
CA LYS A 4 -10.28 14.14 1.49
C LYS A 4 -9.49 12.86 1.68
N VAL A 5 -9.85 12.11 2.70
CA VAL A 5 -9.23 10.82 3.05
C VAL A 5 -10.35 9.82 3.26
N ALA A 6 -10.24 8.66 2.63
CA ALA A 6 -11.07 7.52 2.96
C ALA A 6 -10.44 6.79 4.15
N VAL A 7 -11.28 6.38 5.10
CA VAL A 7 -10.86 5.66 6.31
C VAL A 7 -11.77 4.44 6.47
N PHE A 8 -11.20 3.28 6.73
CA PHE A 8 -11.94 2.17 7.27
C PHE A 8 -11.17 1.49 8.40
N HIS A 9 -11.93 0.95 9.34
CA HIS A 9 -11.38 0.27 10.50
C HIS A 9 -11.19 -1.22 10.22
N LEU A 10 -9.99 -1.75 10.43
CA LEU A 10 -9.78 -3.20 10.50
C LEU A 10 -10.02 -3.67 11.92
N PRO A 11 -10.94 -4.62 12.18
CA PRO A 11 -11.28 -5.04 13.54
C PRO A 11 -10.14 -5.80 14.24
N GLN A 12 -9.26 -6.43 13.48
CA GLN A 12 -8.11 -7.15 14.01
C GLN A 12 -6.96 -7.16 12.99
N ILE A 13 -5.74 -7.04 13.49
CA ILE A 13 -4.52 -7.10 12.69
C ILE A 13 -3.53 -8.10 13.33
N LYS A 14 -2.46 -8.45 12.62
CA LYS A 14 -1.48 -9.44 13.10
C LYS A 14 -0.92 -9.12 14.49
N THR A 15 -0.77 -7.84 14.82
CA THR A 15 -0.09 -7.35 16.02
C THR A 15 -1.02 -6.73 17.07
N SER A 16 -2.32 -6.61 16.79
CA SER A 16 -3.29 -5.98 17.69
C SER A 16 -4.68 -6.61 17.56
N ARG A 17 -5.32 -6.82 18.71
CA ARG A 17 -6.69 -7.33 18.84
C ARG A 17 -7.75 -6.23 18.85
N THR A 18 -7.35 -4.97 19.02
CA THR A 18 -8.26 -3.82 19.02
C THR A 18 -8.43 -3.20 17.62
N GLY A 19 -7.79 -3.80 16.62
CA GLY A 19 -7.84 -3.29 15.26
C GLY A 19 -6.92 -2.11 15.01
N GLU A 20 -7.03 -1.54 13.80
CA GLU A 20 -6.34 -0.32 13.40
C GLU A 20 -7.02 0.28 12.16
N ASP A 21 -7.03 1.61 12.07
CA ASP A 21 -7.55 2.30 10.89
C ASP A 21 -6.58 2.21 9.71
N VAL A 22 -7.16 2.03 8.52
CA VAL A 22 -6.45 2.13 7.26
C VAL A 22 -7.04 3.30 6.50
N TYR A 23 -6.16 4.13 5.95
CA TYR A 23 -6.54 5.36 5.28
C TYR A 23 -5.76 5.56 3.99
N TRP A 24 -6.41 6.21 3.03
CA TRP A 24 -5.78 6.65 1.79
C TRP A 24 -6.43 7.93 1.27
N ALA A 25 -5.66 8.68 0.49
CA ALA A 25 -6.19 9.72 -0.38
C ALA A 25 -6.28 9.16 -1.80
N ALA A 26 -7.25 9.64 -2.57
CA ALA A 26 -7.36 9.33 -4.00
C ALA A 26 -6.06 9.69 -4.73
N GLN A 27 -5.66 8.84 -5.66
CA GLN A 27 -4.47 8.98 -6.49
C GLN A 27 -4.88 9.20 -7.96
N SER A 28 -3.93 9.65 -8.78
CA SER A 28 -4.11 9.66 -10.23
C SER A 28 -3.71 8.32 -10.83
N GLY A 29 -4.47 7.86 -11.84
CA GLY A 29 -4.13 6.69 -12.65
C GLY A 29 -4.68 5.35 -12.13
N PRO A 30 -4.24 4.23 -12.73
CA PRO A 30 -4.88 2.93 -12.56
C PRO A 30 -4.63 2.28 -11.19
N ALA A 31 -3.70 2.82 -10.40
CA ALA A 31 -3.38 2.35 -9.06
C ALA A 31 -4.10 3.15 -7.95
N ASP A 32 -5.16 3.90 -8.29
CA ASP A 32 -5.96 4.63 -7.31
C ASP A 32 -6.74 3.68 -6.38
N PRO A 33 -6.45 3.66 -5.07
CA PRO A 33 -7.17 2.82 -4.13
C PRO A 33 -8.66 3.18 -4.01
N GLN A 34 -9.04 4.45 -4.22
CA GLN A 34 -10.44 4.86 -4.15
C GLN A 34 -11.23 4.26 -5.32
N ALA A 35 -10.80 4.50 -6.55
CA ALA A 35 -11.41 3.91 -7.74
C ALA A 35 -11.42 2.36 -7.69
N ALA A 36 -10.37 1.74 -7.16
CA ALA A 36 -10.32 0.28 -7.00
C ALA A 36 -11.39 -0.24 -6.02
N LEU A 37 -11.60 0.45 -4.89
CA LEU A 37 -12.63 0.09 -3.93
C LEU A 37 -14.03 0.30 -4.50
N ASP A 38 -14.28 1.43 -5.17
CA ASP A 38 -15.58 1.74 -5.76
C ASP A 38 -15.97 0.70 -6.83
N ASN A 39 -15.01 0.31 -7.68
CA ASN A 39 -15.21 -0.76 -8.65
C ASN A 39 -15.48 -2.12 -7.97
N HIS A 40 -14.75 -2.44 -6.90
CA HIS A 40 -14.97 -3.67 -6.13
C HIS A 40 -16.39 -3.74 -5.58
N LEU A 41 -16.90 -2.65 -5.01
CA LEU A 41 -18.27 -2.58 -4.49
C LEU A 41 -19.31 -2.67 -5.61
N ALA A 42 -19.08 -2.01 -6.74
CA ALA A 42 -19.99 -2.02 -7.89
C ALA A 42 -20.14 -3.42 -8.51
N VAL A 43 -19.02 -4.13 -8.67
CA VAL A 43 -18.98 -5.47 -9.29
C VAL A 43 -19.50 -6.54 -8.33
N ASN A 44 -19.05 -6.52 -7.08
CA ASN A 44 -19.32 -7.61 -6.13
C ASN A 44 -20.61 -7.42 -5.34
N LYS A 45 -21.02 -6.16 -5.10
CA LYS A 45 -22.22 -5.77 -4.34
C LYS A 45 -22.37 -6.52 -3.00
N PRO A 46 -21.34 -6.50 -2.12
CA PRO A 46 -21.46 -7.06 -0.78
C PRO A 46 -22.51 -6.28 0.04
N SER A 47 -23.20 -6.97 0.96
CA SER A 47 -24.02 -6.35 2.00
C SER A 47 -23.13 -5.55 2.98
N PRO A 48 -23.67 -4.53 3.67
CA PRO A 48 -22.97 -3.87 4.78
C PRO A 48 -22.50 -4.82 5.90
N SER A 49 -23.14 -6.00 6.04
CA SER A 49 -22.75 -7.03 7.01
C SER A 49 -21.69 -8.01 6.48
N ASP A 50 -21.40 -8.00 5.17
CA ASP A 50 -20.40 -8.88 4.58
C ASP A 50 -18.99 -8.31 4.77
N ALA A 51 -17.97 -9.17 4.71
CA ALA A 51 -16.59 -8.71 4.77
C ALA A 51 -16.28 -7.78 3.57
N LEU A 52 -15.58 -6.68 3.82
CA LEU A 52 -15.30 -5.62 2.83
C LEU A 52 -14.76 -6.16 1.50
N PHE A 53 -13.78 -7.07 1.56
CA PHE A 53 -13.16 -7.68 0.37
C PHE A 53 -13.85 -8.98 -0.06
N SER A 54 -15.17 -9.07 0.07
CA SER A 54 -15.93 -10.19 -0.46
C SER A 54 -16.17 -10.06 -1.96
N TRP A 55 -16.00 -11.15 -2.70
CA TRP A 55 -16.09 -11.17 -4.16
C TRP A 55 -17.07 -12.23 -4.66
N ARG A 56 -17.69 -11.98 -5.82
CA ARG A 56 -18.67 -12.88 -6.45
C ARG A 56 -17.96 -14.07 -7.07
N HIS A 57 -18.11 -15.22 -6.44
CA HIS A 57 -17.72 -16.51 -6.99
C HIS A 57 -18.93 -17.21 -7.63
N ARG A 58 -18.68 -18.21 -8.49
CA ARG A 58 -19.73 -19.01 -9.16
C ARG A 58 -20.69 -19.68 -8.16
N SER A 59 -20.22 -19.95 -6.96
CA SER A 59 -20.98 -20.59 -5.87
C SER A 59 -21.55 -19.58 -4.85
N GLY A 60 -21.62 -18.30 -5.19
CA GLY A 60 -22.02 -17.23 -4.27
C GLY A 60 -20.86 -16.35 -3.78
N LEU A 61 -21.17 -15.43 -2.88
CA LEU A 61 -20.22 -14.45 -2.35
C LEU A 61 -19.18 -15.14 -1.44
N ARG A 62 -17.89 -14.77 -1.57
CA ARG A 62 -16.80 -15.33 -0.75
C ARG A 62 -15.84 -14.25 -0.29
N VAL A 63 -15.31 -14.40 0.92
CA VAL A 63 -14.23 -13.54 1.43
C VAL A 63 -12.95 -13.76 0.61
N LEU A 64 -12.28 -12.69 0.20
CA LEU A 64 -10.99 -12.78 -0.48
C LEU A 64 -9.89 -13.24 0.48
N MET A 65 -9.45 -14.48 0.28
CA MET A 65 -8.33 -15.04 1.04
C MET A 65 -6.99 -14.64 0.42
N ARG A 66 -5.95 -14.52 1.27
CA ARG A 66 -4.57 -14.24 0.84
C ARG A 66 -4.08 -15.16 -0.29
N SER A 67 -4.37 -16.46 -0.21
CA SER A 67 -3.95 -17.43 -1.21
C SER A 67 -4.60 -17.17 -2.58
N ALA A 68 -5.89 -16.82 -2.60
CA ALA A 68 -6.60 -16.48 -3.83
C ALA A 68 -6.07 -15.17 -4.43
N PHE A 69 -5.82 -14.15 -3.61
CA PHE A 69 -5.22 -12.90 -4.02
C PHE A 69 -3.84 -13.10 -4.66
N LEU A 70 -2.94 -13.82 -3.97
CA LEU A 70 -1.60 -14.10 -4.50
C LEU A 70 -1.65 -14.95 -5.77
N LYS A 71 -2.57 -15.92 -5.87
CA LYS A 71 -2.76 -16.71 -7.10
C LYS A 71 -3.22 -15.84 -8.27
N CYS A 72 -4.07 -14.84 -8.03
CA CYS A 72 -4.51 -13.89 -9.05
C CYS A 72 -3.34 -13.05 -9.56
N ILE A 73 -2.55 -12.49 -8.64
CA ILE A 73 -1.36 -11.69 -8.98
C ILE A 73 -0.33 -12.53 -9.73
N GLN A 74 -0.08 -13.77 -9.28
CA GLN A 74 0.89 -14.63 -9.95
C GLN A 74 0.48 -14.92 -11.39
N LYS A 75 -0.81 -15.23 -11.63
CA LYS A 75 -1.33 -15.40 -12.99
C LYS A 75 -1.09 -14.16 -13.85
N ALA A 76 -1.35 -12.95 -13.33
CA ALA A 76 -1.08 -11.72 -14.08
C ALA A 76 0.42 -11.55 -14.36
N SER A 77 1.28 -11.88 -13.41
CA SER A 77 2.73 -11.85 -13.57
C SER A 77 3.23 -12.81 -14.65
N ASP A 78 2.70 -14.04 -14.66
CA ASP A 78 3.06 -15.08 -15.64
C ASP A 78 2.69 -14.64 -17.06
N HIS A 79 1.50 -14.06 -17.25
CA HIS A 79 1.07 -13.52 -18.54
C HIS A 79 1.98 -12.37 -19.03
N LEU A 80 2.62 -11.64 -18.10
CA LEU A 80 3.53 -10.54 -18.41
C LEU A 80 5.01 -10.97 -18.46
N GLY A 81 5.31 -12.25 -18.23
CA GLY A 81 6.70 -12.75 -18.16
C GLY A 81 7.53 -12.15 -17.02
N ARG A 82 6.91 -11.69 -15.92
CA ARG A 82 7.58 -10.96 -14.82
C ARG A 82 8.04 -11.85 -13.66
N GLY A 83 7.85 -13.17 -13.76
CA GLY A 83 8.30 -14.16 -12.77
C GLY A 83 7.47 -14.17 -11.48
N ASP A 84 8.00 -14.77 -10.41
CA ASP A 84 7.29 -14.95 -9.13
C ASP A 84 7.12 -13.62 -8.36
N LEU A 85 5.86 -13.24 -8.11
CA LEU A 85 5.48 -12.09 -7.30
C LEU A 85 5.01 -12.54 -5.91
N LYS A 86 5.97 -12.76 -5.03
CA LYS A 86 5.69 -13.01 -3.61
C LYS A 86 5.06 -11.78 -2.97
N GLY A 87 4.09 -11.98 -2.08
CA GLY A 87 3.40 -10.87 -1.40
C GLY A 87 4.32 -9.90 -0.64
N HIS A 88 5.48 -10.35 -0.17
CA HIS A 88 6.50 -9.48 0.43
C HIS A 88 7.09 -8.47 -0.57
N ARG A 89 7.22 -8.85 -1.86
CA ARG A 89 7.70 -7.96 -2.93
C ARG A 89 6.73 -6.82 -3.20
N ILE A 90 5.42 -7.04 -3.01
CA ILE A 90 4.39 -5.99 -3.13
C ILE A 90 4.63 -4.89 -2.10
N ARG A 91 4.94 -5.27 -0.84
CA ARG A 91 5.28 -4.29 0.21
C ARG A 91 6.56 -3.52 -0.12
N ILE A 92 7.61 -4.20 -0.58
CA ILE A 92 8.85 -3.55 -1.04
C ILE A 92 8.57 -2.55 -2.16
N GLY A 93 7.79 -2.94 -3.17
CA GLY A 93 7.43 -2.09 -4.29
C GLY A 93 6.63 -0.86 -3.87
N GLY A 94 5.65 -1.02 -2.98
CA GLY A 94 4.87 0.10 -2.44
C GLY A 94 5.71 1.09 -1.64
N THR A 95 6.63 0.59 -0.79
CA THR A 95 7.60 1.43 -0.08
C THR A 95 8.45 2.23 -1.05
N LEU A 96 9.02 1.57 -2.07
CA LEU A 96 9.84 2.23 -3.08
C LEU A 96 9.05 3.30 -3.83
N GLU A 97 7.82 3.00 -4.26
CA GLU A 97 6.97 3.94 -4.99
C GLU A 97 6.73 5.23 -4.21
N TYR A 98 6.39 5.16 -2.92
CA TYR A 98 6.15 6.36 -2.11
C TYR A 98 7.44 7.15 -1.84
N LEU A 99 8.56 6.47 -1.63
CA LEU A 99 9.85 7.13 -1.46
C LEU A 99 10.30 7.86 -2.74
N LEU A 100 10.07 7.27 -3.91
CA LEU A 100 10.35 7.91 -5.20
C LEU A 100 9.45 9.13 -5.47
N ARG A 101 8.27 9.20 -4.84
CA ARG A 101 7.40 10.38 -4.82
C ARG A 101 7.82 11.44 -3.80
N GLY A 102 8.93 11.23 -3.10
CA GLY A 102 9.44 12.16 -2.09
C GLY A 102 8.70 12.11 -0.75
N VAL A 103 7.90 11.07 -0.49
CA VAL A 103 7.26 10.92 0.83
C VAL A 103 8.34 10.63 1.88
N PRO A 104 8.39 11.36 3.01
CA PRO A 104 9.37 11.12 4.07
C PRO A 104 9.36 9.69 4.60
N PHE A 105 10.52 9.21 5.05
CA PHE A 105 10.69 7.86 5.59
C PHE A 105 9.72 7.55 6.73
N ASP A 106 9.55 8.46 7.69
CA ASP A 106 8.62 8.28 8.83
C ASP A 106 7.15 8.23 8.39
N ASN A 107 6.80 8.98 7.34
CA ASN A 107 5.46 8.94 6.76
C ASN A 107 5.24 7.58 6.08
N VAL A 108 6.21 7.07 5.31
CA VAL A 108 6.14 5.73 4.71
C VAL A 108 6.09 4.64 5.78
N LYS A 109 6.87 4.78 6.86
CA LYS A 109 6.86 3.88 8.03
C LYS A 109 5.47 3.83 8.67
N THR A 110 4.87 4.99 8.87
CA THR A 110 3.50 5.14 9.40
C THR A 110 2.46 4.54 8.45
N MET A 111 2.53 4.85 7.16
CA MET A 111 1.60 4.32 6.14
C MET A 111 1.65 2.79 6.03
N GLY A 112 2.84 2.19 6.14
CA GLY A 112 2.99 0.74 6.12
C GLY A 112 2.81 0.07 7.49
N ARG A 113 2.49 0.85 8.52
CA ARG A 113 2.13 0.41 9.87
C ARG A 113 3.23 -0.43 10.53
N TRP A 114 4.47 0.02 10.36
CA TRP A 114 5.63 -0.59 11.00
C TRP A 114 5.85 0.03 12.38
N SER A 115 5.83 -0.81 13.42
CA SER A 115 6.11 -0.39 14.80
C SER A 115 7.59 -0.17 15.11
N SER A 116 8.50 -0.59 14.22
CA SER A 116 9.94 -0.48 14.38
C SER A 116 10.65 -0.18 13.06
N ASP A 117 11.95 0.08 13.11
CA ASP A 117 12.77 0.42 11.93
C ASP A 117 13.07 -0.75 11.00
N VAL A 118 12.43 -1.90 11.21
CA VAL A 118 12.52 -3.06 10.31
C VAL A 118 12.03 -2.74 8.89
N PHE A 119 11.32 -1.63 8.68
CA PHE A 119 10.95 -1.16 7.35
C PHE A 119 12.18 -0.81 6.49
N VAL A 120 13.32 -0.47 7.10
CA VAL A 120 14.60 -0.22 6.40
C VAL A 120 15.02 -1.44 5.58
N LEU A 121 14.68 -2.67 6.02
CA LEU A 121 14.95 -3.90 5.28
C LEU A 121 14.18 -3.99 3.95
N TYR A 122 13.14 -3.18 3.78
CA TYR A 122 12.33 -3.10 2.56
C TYR A 122 12.89 -2.09 1.56
N LEU A 123 13.88 -1.28 1.94
CA LEU A 123 14.52 -0.34 1.02
C LEU A 123 15.32 -1.10 -0.04
N ARG A 124 15.09 -0.73 -1.29
CA ARG A 124 15.81 -1.22 -2.47
C ARG A 124 16.13 0.00 -3.34
N GLN A 125 17.17 -0.10 -4.17
CA GLN A 125 17.59 1.02 -5.03
C GLN A 125 18.00 2.28 -4.24
N HIS A 126 18.81 2.10 -3.18
CA HIS A 126 19.27 3.18 -2.30
C HIS A 126 19.82 4.39 -3.06
N ALA A 127 20.60 4.18 -4.13
CA ALA A 127 21.14 5.28 -4.92
C ALA A 127 20.04 6.18 -5.51
N VAL A 128 18.94 5.61 -6.00
CA VAL A 128 17.82 6.38 -6.58
C VAL A 128 17.02 7.07 -5.48
N ILE A 129 16.77 6.37 -4.36
CA ILE A 129 16.08 6.96 -3.21
C ILE A 129 16.88 8.14 -2.63
N LEU A 130 18.21 8.02 -2.56
CA LEU A 130 19.09 9.02 -1.96
C LEU A 130 19.51 10.12 -2.95
N ALA A 131 19.40 9.90 -4.26
CA ALA A 131 19.85 10.85 -5.27
C ALA A 131 19.32 12.28 -5.04
N PRO A 132 18.03 12.52 -4.70
CA PRO A 132 17.52 13.87 -4.43
C PRO A 132 18.19 14.58 -3.23
N TYR A 133 18.71 13.80 -2.27
CA TYR A 133 19.35 14.30 -1.04
C TYR A 133 20.86 14.50 -1.20
N LEU A 134 21.48 13.84 -2.18
CA LEU A 134 22.92 13.91 -2.45
C LEU A 134 23.28 15.01 -3.46
N GLN A 135 22.30 15.77 -3.97
CA GLN A 135 22.56 16.89 -4.88
C GLN A 135 23.20 18.07 -4.14
N ASP A 136 24.03 18.84 -4.84
CA ASP A 136 24.67 20.07 -4.34
C ASP A 136 23.64 21.10 -3.83
N GLN A 137 22.43 21.09 -4.43
CA GLN A 137 21.23 21.74 -3.93
C GLN A 137 20.13 20.67 -3.79
N PRO A 138 19.83 20.19 -2.57
CA PRO A 138 18.80 19.19 -2.37
C PRO A 138 17.46 19.63 -2.96
N VAL A 139 16.85 18.78 -3.79
CA VAL A 139 15.69 19.13 -4.63
C VAL A 139 14.39 19.25 -3.81
N LEU A 140 14.45 19.05 -2.49
CA LEU A 140 13.29 18.94 -1.61
C LEU A 140 13.47 19.82 -0.35
N GLU A 141 13.23 21.13 -0.38
CA GLU A 141 13.09 21.94 0.87
C GLU A 141 11.82 22.81 0.78
N PRO A 142 10.94 22.78 1.80
CA PRO A 142 11.26 23.14 3.20
C PRO A 142 11.08 22.03 4.28
N PHE A 143 10.91 20.75 3.92
CA PHE A 143 10.54 19.69 4.87
C PHE A 143 11.70 18.80 5.37
N MET A 144 12.97 19.06 5.03
CA MET A 144 14.08 18.16 5.42
C MET A 144 14.44 18.21 6.91
N ARG A 145 13.88 19.14 7.70
CA ARG A 145 14.22 19.27 9.13
C ARG A 145 13.80 18.09 10.03
N TYR A 146 13.09 17.09 9.50
CA TYR A 146 12.53 16.00 10.32
C TYR A 146 12.73 14.58 9.76
N VAL A 147 13.47 14.39 8.65
CA VAL A 147 13.39 13.14 7.86
C VAL A 147 14.56 12.16 8.09
N LEU A 148 15.64 12.60 8.72
CA LEU A 148 16.73 11.70 9.08
C LEU A 148 16.58 11.29 10.55
N PRO A 149 16.53 9.99 10.87
CA PRO A 149 16.68 9.54 12.24
C PRO A 149 18.01 10.07 12.78
N ALA A 150 17.98 10.60 14.00
CA ALA A 150 19.18 11.03 14.73
C ALA A 150 20.17 9.87 14.93
#